data_AF-A0A915BWJ0-F1
#
_entry.id   AF-A0A915BWJ0-F1
#
_cell.length_a   1.000
_cell.length_b   1.000
_cell.length_c   1.000
_cell.angle_alpha   90.00
_cell.angle_beta   90.00
_cell.angle_gamma   90.00
#
_symmetry.space_group_name_H-M   'P 1'
#
loop_
_entity.id
_entity.type
_entity.pdbx_description
1 polymer ?
#
loop_
_entity_poly.entity_id
_entity_poly.type
_entity_poly.pdbx_seq_one_letter_code
_entity_poly.pdbx_strand_id
1 'polypeptide(L)'
;MTSSFCILLFIAYFSTTIEGDGFVEEVGCTADAITIMLNKSDPDLQRWMANPKSQPVVYVYEQKSRTPCGSALKNGNLVNYNFTIPYGKHCNVQLTDLEPNYQNAETTIALEDNADHSPAKTLRVNHVFCLYTRSVQTIRFNDISSGHKVVASTGGKPKPKVEMIFRSIDGRPLRAAKFGDTVEFYVALSPDKAYHGIIPK
;
A
#
# COMPACT_ATOMS: atom_id res chain seq x y z
N MET A 1 -37.36 41.23 -5.93
CA MET A 1 -37.40 39.74 -5.84
C MET A 1 -36.50 39.13 -6.93
N THR A 2 -35.25 39.60 -7.06
CA THR A 2 -34.40 39.31 -8.24
C THR A 2 -32.93 39.07 -7.91
N SER A 3 -32.49 39.28 -6.66
CA SER A 3 -31.06 39.19 -6.30
C SER A 3 -30.61 37.75 -5.94
N SER A 4 -31.49 36.95 -5.33
CA SER A 4 -31.11 35.59 -4.89
C SER A 4 -30.94 34.58 -6.03
N PHE A 5 -31.54 34.81 -7.20
CA PHE A 5 -31.45 33.87 -8.33
C PHE A 5 -30.10 33.93 -9.06
N CYS A 6 -29.43 35.09 -9.08
CA CYS A 6 -28.10 35.22 -9.70
C CYS A 6 -26.98 34.54 -8.89
N ILE A 7 -27.12 34.49 -7.56
CA ILE A 7 -26.08 33.91 -6.69
C ILE A 7 -26.06 32.38 -6.81
N LEU A 8 -27.23 31.74 -6.94
CA LEU A 8 -27.32 30.28 -7.13
C LEU A 8 -26.76 29.82 -8.49
N LEU A 9 -26.88 30.64 -9.53
CA LEU A 9 -26.31 30.35 -10.86
C LEU A 9 -24.78 30.48 -10.89
N PHE A 10 -24.18 31.36 -10.07
CA PHE A 10 -22.73 31.50 -9.99
C PHE A 10 -22.07 30.32 -9.26
N ILE A 11 -22.73 29.72 -8.26
CA ILE A 11 -22.18 28.59 -7.50
C ILE A 11 -22.22 27.29 -8.33
N ALA A 12 -23.19 27.13 -9.23
CA ALA A 12 -23.28 25.95 -10.10
C ALA A 12 -22.17 25.86 -11.15
N TYR A 13 -21.57 26.99 -11.56
CA TYR A 13 -20.48 27.03 -12.54
C TYR A 13 -19.10 26.66 -11.96
N PHE A 14 -18.93 26.64 -10.64
CA PHE A 14 -17.69 26.22 -9.97
C PHE A 14 -17.76 24.78 -9.46
N SER A 15 -18.41 23.90 -10.21
CA SER A 15 -18.09 22.47 -10.13
C SER A 15 -16.75 22.27 -10.83
N THR A 16 -15.67 22.72 -10.21
CA THR A 16 -14.32 22.31 -10.62
C THR A 16 -14.24 20.82 -10.34
N THR A 17 -14.40 20.01 -11.38
CA THR A 17 -13.88 18.65 -11.38
C THR A 17 -12.41 18.79 -11.01
N ILE A 18 -12.05 18.35 -9.81
CA ILE A 18 -10.66 18.15 -9.43
C ILE A 18 -10.22 16.92 -10.23
N GLU A 19 -10.01 17.10 -11.54
CA GLU A 19 -9.21 16.18 -12.32
C GLU A 19 -7.80 16.30 -11.74
N GLY A 20 -7.22 15.16 -11.34
CA GLY A 20 -5.84 15.13 -10.87
C GLY A 20 -4.96 15.69 -11.98
N ASP A 21 -4.51 16.93 -11.82
CA ASP A 21 -3.70 17.65 -12.79
C ASP A 21 -2.31 17.00 -12.81
N GLY A 22 -2.05 16.14 -13.80
CA GLY A 22 -0.86 15.31 -13.83
C GLY A 22 -0.77 14.38 -15.04
N PHE A 23 0.46 14.08 -15.45
CA PHE A 23 0.71 13.13 -16.54
C PHE A 23 0.74 11.67 -16.05
N VAL A 24 0.51 11.43 -14.75
CA VAL A 24 0.41 10.10 -14.13
C VAL A 24 -1.06 9.76 -13.92
N GLU A 25 -1.50 8.65 -14.49
CA GLU A 25 -2.87 8.12 -14.37
C GLU A 25 -3.02 7.20 -13.16
N GLU A 26 -2.05 6.29 -12.97
CA GLU A 26 -2.08 5.29 -11.90
C GLU A 26 -0.67 4.97 -11.41
N VAL A 27 -0.56 4.58 -10.13
CA VAL A 27 0.66 4.10 -9.50
C VAL A 27 0.41 2.69 -8.96
N GLY A 28 1.05 1.70 -9.57
CA GLY A 28 1.06 0.31 -9.13
C GLY A 28 2.18 0.04 -8.12
N CYS A 29 1.83 -0.51 -6.97
CA CYS A 29 2.76 -0.76 -5.85
C CYS A 29 2.97 -2.28 -5.67
N THR A 30 4.21 -2.73 -5.76
CA THR A 30 4.61 -4.14 -5.56
C THR A 30 5.66 -4.24 -4.47
N ALA A 31 5.97 -5.45 -4.00
CA ALA A 31 6.94 -5.62 -2.90
C ALA A 31 8.36 -5.12 -3.25
N ASP A 32 8.71 -5.07 -4.54
CA ASP A 32 10.05 -4.79 -5.05
C ASP A 32 10.15 -3.55 -5.96
N ALA A 33 9.03 -3.00 -6.42
CA ALA A 33 9.02 -1.86 -7.34
C ALA A 33 7.76 -0.98 -7.28
N ILE A 34 7.89 0.26 -7.77
CA ILE A 34 6.79 1.14 -8.16
C ILE A 34 6.63 1.10 -9.67
N THR A 35 5.43 0.90 -10.17
CA THR A 35 5.09 1.04 -11.59
C THR A 35 4.20 2.26 -11.81
N ILE A 36 4.66 3.20 -12.61
CA ILE A 36 3.92 4.41 -12.99
C ILE A 36 3.26 4.17 -14.34
N MET A 37 1.96 4.42 -14.40
CA MET A 37 1.17 4.39 -15.63
C MET A 37 0.86 5.83 -16.04
N LEU A 38 1.31 6.21 -17.23
CA LEU A 38 1.15 7.57 -17.73
C LEU A 38 -0.25 7.78 -18.31
N ASN A 39 -0.82 8.94 -18.05
CA ASN A 39 -2.11 9.36 -18.61
C ASN A 39 -1.98 9.54 -20.11
N LYS A 40 -2.53 8.58 -20.86
CA LYS A 40 -2.50 8.60 -22.32
C LYS A 40 -3.21 9.81 -22.90
N SER A 41 -4.19 10.37 -22.20
CA SER A 41 -4.96 11.54 -22.66
C SER A 41 -4.28 12.87 -22.34
N ASP A 42 -3.10 12.85 -21.68
CA ASP A 42 -2.34 14.06 -21.40
C ASP A 42 -1.96 14.80 -22.69
N PRO A 43 -2.23 16.12 -22.79
CA PRO A 43 -2.07 16.87 -24.04
C PRO A 43 -0.62 16.98 -24.50
N ASP A 44 0.34 17.12 -23.58
CA ASP A 44 1.77 17.17 -23.94
C ASP A 44 2.24 15.80 -24.41
N LEU A 45 1.82 14.75 -23.70
CA LEU A 45 2.14 13.39 -24.09
C LEU A 45 1.55 13.05 -25.45
N GLN A 46 0.28 13.36 -25.72
CA GLN A 46 -0.35 13.17 -27.03
C GLN A 46 0.42 13.91 -28.14
N ARG A 47 0.76 15.18 -27.90
CA ARG A 47 1.55 16.00 -28.83
C ARG A 47 2.91 15.37 -29.14
N TRP A 48 3.65 14.97 -28.11
CA TRP A 48 4.95 14.32 -28.29
C TRP A 48 4.83 12.94 -28.92
N MET A 49 3.79 12.18 -28.60
CA MET A 49 3.56 10.85 -29.17
C MET A 49 3.22 10.90 -30.66
N ALA A 50 2.43 11.88 -31.09
CA ALA A 50 2.10 12.10 -32.50
C ALA A 50 3.28 12.61 -33.34
N ASN A 51 4.24 13.34 -32.75
CA ASN A 51 5.39 13.89 -33.47
C ASN A 51 6.53 12.85 -33.63
N PRO A 52 6.91 12.44 -34.85
CA PRO A 52 8.00 11.47 -35.06
C PRO A 52 9.38 11.96 -34.62
N LYS A 53 9.58 13.28 -34.53
CA LYS A 53 10.85 13.88 -34.10
C LYS A 53 10.99 13.96 -32.58
N SER A 54 9.89 13.86 -31.85
CA SER A 54 9.90 13.91 -30.38
C SER A 54 10.42 12.59 -29.80
N GLN A 55 11.21 12.71 -28.75
CA GLN A 55 11.78 11.63 -27.96
C GLN A 55 11.32 11.75 -26.50
N PRO A 56 10.03 11.52 -26.22
CA PRO A 56 9.52 11.63 -24.86
C PRO A 56 10.17 10.59 -23.94
N VAL A 57 10.62 11.04 -22.77
CA VAL A 57 11.27 10.23 -21.75
C VAL A 57 10.64 10.49 -20.40
N VAL A 58 10.39 9.41 -19.65
CA VAL A 58 9.98 9.46 -18.25
C VAL A 58 11.12 8.96 -17.37
N TYR A 59 11.38 9.62 -16.25
CA TYR A 59 12.47 9.23 -15.36
C TYR A 59 12.24 9.71 -13.92
N VAL A 60 12.96 9.12 -12.97
CA VAL A 60 13.01 9.63 -11.60
C VAL A 60 13.78 10.94 -11.60
N TYR A 61 13.16 12.02 -11.09
CA TYR A 61 13.73 13.36 -11.07
C TYR A 61 15.18 13.34 -10.54
N GLU A 62 16.07 14.06 -11.21
CA GLU A 62 17.54 14.08 -10.98
C GLU A 62 18.31 12.76 -11.26
N GLN A 63 17.63 11.65 -11.58
CA GLN A 63 18.27 10.34 -11.82
C GLN A 63 18.25 9.90 -13.29
N LYS A 64 17.96 10.81 -14.22
CA LYS A 64 17.79 10.54 -15.66
C LYS A 64 18.89 9.69 -16.31
N SER A 65 20.15 9.93 -15.95
CA SER A 65 21.32 9.26 -16.56
C SER A 65 21.59 7.87 -16.00
N ARG A 66 20.88 7.45 -14.95
CA ARG A 66 21.11 6.16 -14.29
C ARG A 66 20.14 5.13 -14.84
N THR A 67 20.66 4.01 -15.34
CA THR A 67 19.82 2.83 -15.61
C THR A 67 19.56 2.10 -14.29
N PRO A 68 18.32 1.68 -13.96
CA PRO A 68 17.08 1.69 -14.76
C PRO A 68 16.11 2.84 -14.46
N CYS A 69 16.59 4.01 -14.04
CA CYS A 69 15.80 5.11 -13.48
C CYS A 69 15.12 6.02 -14.51
N GLY A 70 15.07 5.60 -15.77
CA GLY A 70 14.37 6.30 -16.84
C GLY A 70 14.05 5.36 -17.99
N SER A 71 13.03 5.73 -18.77
CA SER A 71 12.57 4.96 -19.91
C SER A 71 12.10 5.89 -21.03
N ALA A 72 12.50 5.58 -22.26
CA ALA A 72 11.97 6.24 -23.44
C ALA A 72 10.57 5.68 -23.73
N LEU A 73 9.60 6.56 -23.97
CA LEU A 73 8.23 6.12 -24.26
C LEU A 73 8.07 5.62 -25.70
N LYS A 74 9.04 5.95 -26.57
CA LYS A 74 9.14 5.47 -27.95
C LYS A 74 10.44 4.70 -28.14
N ASN A 75 10.33 3.49 -28.66
CA ASN A 75 11.47 2.71 -29.14
C ASN A 75 11.11 2.01 -30.46
N GLY A 76 11.44 2.66 -31.58
CA GLY A 76 10.97 2.23 -32.89
C GLY A 76 9.45 2.26 -32.98
N ASN A 77 8.83 1.12 -33.27
CA ASN A 77 7.37 0.96 -33.32
C ASN A 77 6.75 0.64 -31.95
N LEU A 78 7.57 0.39 -30.92
CA LEU A 78 7.09 0.08 -29.59
C LEU A 78 6.85 1.37 -28.82
N VAL A 79 5.67 1.45 -28.22
CA VAL A 79 5.28 2.53 -27.33
C VAL A 79 5.01 1.94 -25.95
N ASN A 80 5.59 2.54 -24.92
CA ASN A 80 5.38 2.12 -23.54
C ASN A 80 4.94 3.32 -22.69
N TYR A 81 3.78 3.18 -22.04
CA TYR A 81 3.24 4.15 -21.09
C TYR A 81 3.49 3.75 -19.64
N ASN A 82 4.16 2.61 -19.42
CA ASN A 82 4.43 2.07 -18.10
C ASN A 82 5.92 2.21 -17.78
N PHE A 83 6.23 2.72 -16.59
CA PHE A 83 7.58 2.90 -16.11
C PHE A 83 7.75 2.28 -14.73
N THR A 84 8.55 1.22 -14.65
CA THR A 84 8.78 0.47 -13.41
C THR A 84 10.15 0.84 -12.82
N ILE A 85 10.15 1.22 -11.54
CA ILE A 85 11.32 1.63 -10.79
C ILE A 85 11.52 0.65 -9.64
N PRO A 86 12.64 -0.09 -9.60
CA PRO A 86 12.94 -0.96 -8.48
C PRO A 86 13.29 -0.14 -7.23
N TYR A 87 12.92 -0.64 -6.06
CA TYR A 87 13.36 -0.07 -4.80
C TYR A 87 14.87 -0.19 -4.61
N GLY A 88 15.45 0.80 -3.94
CA GLY A 88 16.83 0.81 -3.50
C GLY A 88 17.56 2.11 -3.84
N LYS A 89 18.87 2.06 -3.59
CA LYS A 89 19.75 3.24 -3.71
C LYS A 89 20.00 3.68 -5.15
N HIS A 90 19.81 2.79 -6.12
CA HIS A 90 20.13 3.06 -7.53
C HIS A 90 19.35 4.26 -8.09
N CYS A 91 18.03 4.26 -7.91
CA CYS A 91 17.13 5.34 -8.31
C CYS A 91 16.72 6.24 -7.15
N ASN A 92 17.34 6.07 -5.98
CA ASN A 92 16.99 6.79 -4.76
C ASN A 92 15.50 6.68 -4.37
N VAL A 93 14.89 5.51 -4.62
CA VAL A 93 13.51 5.21 -4.21
C VAL A 93 13.59 4.17 -3.12
N GLN A 94 13.49 4.58 -1.86
CA GLN A 94 13.69 3.70 -0.71
C GLN A 94 12.36 3.45 0.00
N LEU A 95 12.25 2.27 0.60
CA LEU A 95 11.21 1.99 1.58
C LEU A 95 11.65 2.60 2.91
N THR A 96 10.84 3.51 3.42
CA THR A 96 11.02 4.15 4.71
C THR A 96 9.98 3.60 5.68
N ASP A 97 10.43 3.20 6.87
CA ASP A 97 9.55 2.71 7.93
C ASP A 97 8.74 3.89 8.50
N LEU A 98 7.41 3.77 8.42
CA LEU A 98 6.46 4.63 9.10
C LEU A 98 5.93 3.88 10.32
N GLU A 99 6.36 4.31 11.51
CA GLU A 99 5.94 3.67 12.76
C GLU A 99 4.40 3.69 12.92
N PRO A 100 3.79 2.63 13.47
CA PRO A 100 4.38 1.37 13.90
C PRO A 100 4.37 0.25 12.83
N ASN A 101 3.50 0.32 11.81
CA ASN A 101 3.18 -0.83 10.93
C ASN A 101 3.15 -0.49 9.43
N TYR A 102 3.64 0.68 9.03
CA TYR A 102 3.62 1.09 7.64
C TYR A 102 5.03 1.23 7.08
N GLN A 103 5.14 1.09 5.77
CA GLN A 103 6.30 1.53 5.03
C GLN A 103 5.81 2.42 3.90
N ASN A 104 6.47 3.54 3.66
CA ASN A 104 6.24 4.32 2.46
C ASN A 104 7.43 4.22 1.52
N ALA A 105 7.14 4.35 0.23
CA ALA A 105 8.15 4.73 -0.75
C ALA A 105 7.59 5.89 -1.54
N GLU A 106 8.33 6.97 -1.64
CA GLU A 106 7.95 8.18 -2.36
C GLU A 106 9.04 8.60 -3.32
N THR A 107 8.65 9.20 -4.45
CA THR A 107 9.58 9.73 -5.42
C THR A 107 8.89 10.75 -6.33
N THR A 108 9.69 11.55 -7.04
CA THR A 108 9.19 12.50 -8.02
C THR A 108 9.57 12.00 -9.41
N ILE A 109 8.59 11.93 -10.29
CA ILE A 109 8.73 11.51 -11.67
C ILE A 109 8.75 12.74 -12.56
N ALA A 110 9.63 12.73 -13.54
CA ALA A 110 9.80 13.77 -14.52
C ALA A 110 9.42 13.25 -15.92
N LEU A 111 8.81 14.11 -16.71
CA LEU A 111 8.48 13.87 -18.11
C LEU A 111 8.96 15.07 -18.95
N GLU A 112 9.72 14.78 -20.00
CA GLU A 112 10.16 15.78 -20.98
C GLU A 112 10.38 15.16 -22.36
N ASP A 113 10.51 16.01 -23.38
CA ASP A 113 10.97 15.63 -24.71
C ASP A 113 12.50 15.79 -24.81
N ASN A 114 13.24 14.68 -24.94
CA ASN A 114 14.70 14.71 -25.07
C ASN A 114 15.18 15.41 -26.34
N ALA A 115 14.35 15.46 -27.38
CA ALA A 115 14.70 16.12 -28.63
C ALA A 115 14.61 17.66 -28.53
N ASP A 116 13.95 18.19 -27.49
CA ASP A 116 13.84 19.62 -27.25
C ASP A 116 15.03 20.12 -26.43
N HIS A 117 15.92 20.84 -27.10
CA HIS A 117 17.08 21.51 -26.50
C HIS A 117 16.86 23.01 -26.28
N SER A 118 15.63 23.50 -26.48
CA SER A 118 15.33 24.90 -26.28
C SER A 118 15.46 25.29 -24.79
N PRO A 119 15.83 26.55 -24.49
CA PRO A 119 15.84 27.05 -23.12
C PRO A 119 14.46 27.03 -22.46
N ALA A 120 13.39 26.98 -23.26
CA ALA A 120 12.00 26.94 -22.83
C ALA A 120 11.41 25.52 -22.85
N LYS A 121 12.26 24.48 -22.90
CA LYS A 121 11.79 23.10 -22.93
C LYS A 121 10.87 22.81 -21.75
N THR A 122 9.79 22.09 -22.02
CA THR A 122 8.78 21.76 -21.00
C THR A 122 9.26 20.57 -20.18
N LEU A 123 9.49 20.78 -18.89
CA LEU A 123 9.74 19.74 -17.90
C LEU A 123 8.55 19.67 -16.95
N ARG A 124 7.87 18.52 -16.93
CA ARG A 124 6.75 18.28 -16.01
C ARG A 124 7.16 17.32 -14.93
N VAL A 125 6.65 17.53 -13.72
CA VAL A 125 6.92 16.69 -12.55
C VAL A 125 5.65 16.26 -11.86
N ASN A 126 5.60 15.00 -11.43
CA ASN A 126 4.52 14.42 -10.63
C ASN A 126 5.15 13.71 -9.43
N HIS A 127 4.70 14.05 -8.22
CA HIS A 127 5.04 13.29 -7.02
C HIS A 127 4.20 12.03 -6.95
N VAL A 128 4.83 10.88 -6.68
CA VAL A 128 4.17 9.59 -6.56
C VAL A 128 4.63 8.90 -5.27
N PHE A 129 3.75 8.14 -4.65
CA PHE A 129 4.08 7.38 -3.45
C PHE A 129 3.29 6.08 -3.38
N CYS A 130 3.87 5.11 -2.67
CA CYS A 130 3.25 3.85 -2.29
C CYS A 130 3.26 3.76 -0.77
N LEU A 131 2.14 3.29 -0.20
CA LEU A 131 2.02 2.98 1.23
C LEU A 131 1.78 1.48 1.39
N TYR A 132 2.66 0.83 2.14
CA TYR A 132 2.63 -0.59 2.43
C TYR A 132 2.29 -0.81 3.90
N THR A 133 1.49 -1.84 4.15
CA THR A 133 1.40 -2.41 5.50
C THR A 133 2.56 -3.37 5.69
N ARG A 134 3.44 -3.08 6.65
CA ARG A 134 4.48 -4.01 7.10
C ARG A 134 3.78 -5.30 7.54
N SER A 135 4.19 -6.45 7.00
CA SER A 135 3.50 -7.73 7.23
C SER A 135 3.23 -7.91 8.72
N VAL A 136 1.97 -7.80 9.13
CA VAL A 136 1.54 -8.24 10.45
C VAL A 136 1.74 -9.74 10.43
N GLN A 137 2.58 -10.26 11.32
CA GLN A 137 2.80 -11.69 11.48
C GLN A 137 1.43 -12.36 11.58
N THR A 138 0.99 -13.05 10.54
CA THR A 138 -0.15 -13.96 10.67
C THR A 138 0.38 -15.14 11.46
N ILE A 139 0.11 -15.17 12.76
CA ILE A 139 0.33 -16.37 13.57
C ILE A 139 -0.58 -17.43 12.98
N ARG A 140 -0.02 -18.36 12.19
CA ARG A 140 -0.76 -19.57 11.84
C ARG A 140 -0.84 -20.38 13.13
N PHE A 141 -2.04 -20.71 13.58
CA PHE A 141 -2.21 -21.54 14.79
C PHE A 141 -1.44 -22.87 14.72
N ASN A 142 -1.12 -23.35 13.50
CA ASN A 142 -0.28 -24.54 13.29
C ASN A 142 1.21 -24.34 13.61
N ASP A 143 1.71 -23.11 13.64
CA ASP A 143 3.11 -22.78 13.95
C ASP A 143 3.32 -22.58 15.48
N ILE A 144 2.24 -22.56 16.26
CA ILE A 144 2.30 -22.68 17.72
C ILE A 144 2.52 -24.16 18.03
N SER A 145 3.79 -24.56 18.15
CA SER A 145 4.09 -25.92 18.64
C SER A 145 3.41 -26.11 19.98
N SER A 146 2.60 -27.17 20.12
CA SER A 146 2.13 -27.68 21.41
C SER A 146 3.29 -28.37 22.16
N GLY A 147 4.44 -27.70 22.23
CA GLY A 147 5.70 -28.18 22.79
C GLY A 147 5.74 -28.04 24.31
N HIS A 148 4.70 -28.47 25.02
CA HIS A 148 4.84 -28.79 26.44
C HIS A 148 5.12 -30.28 26.56
N LYS A 149 6.39 -30.65 26.40
CA LYS A 149 6.85 -31.97 26.82
C LYS A 149 6.95 -31.92 28.35
N VAL A 150 5.94 -32.43 29.04
CA VAL A 150 5.95 -32.62 30.49
C VAL A 150 7.04 -33.66 30.78
N VAL A 151 8.25 -33.21 31.12
CA VAL A 151 9.33 -34.07 31.59
C VAL A 151 9.02 -34.41 33.04
N ALA A 152 8.29 -35.51 33.21
CA ALA A 152 7.96 -36.20 34.45
C ALA A 152 7.43 -35.34 35.61
N SER A 153 6.15 -35.50 35.93
CA SER A 153 5.60 -35.11 37.23
C SER A 153 5.09 -36.38 37.92
N THR A 154 5.89 -36.90 38.83
CA THR A 154 5.51 -37.96 39.78
C THR A 154 4.79 -37.29 40.95
N GLY A 155 3.48 -37.53 41.06
CA GLY A 155 2.62 -37.06 42.16
C GLY A 155 1.29 -36.47 41.68
N GLY A 156 0.17 -37.01 42.18
CA GLY A 156 -1.19 -36.60 41.80
C GLY A 156 -1.60 -35.26 42.42
N LYS A 157 -1.57 -34.18 41.64
CA LYS A 157 -2.31 -32.94 41.89
C LYS A 157 -3.36 -32.77 40.78
N PRO A 158 -4.59 -32.34 41.11
CA PRO A 158 -5.56 -31.93 40.09
C PRO A 158 -4.90 -30.87 39.21
N LYS A 159 -4.84 -31.11 37.90
CA LYS A 159 -4.33 -30.13 36.94
C LYS A 159 -5.54 -29.37 36.41
N PRO A 160 -5.85 -28.16 36.89
CA PRO A 160 -6.93 -27.38 36.32
C PRO A 160 -6.64 -27.18 34.83
N LYS A 161 -7.63 -27.47 33.98
CA LYS A 161 -7.51 -27.25 32.55
C LYS A 161 -7.83 -25.79 32.28
N VAL A 162 -6.81 -25.01 31.94
CA VAL A 162 -6.98 -23.62 31.49
C VAL A 162 -7.24 -23.64 30.00
N GLU A 163 -8.35 -23.04 29.57
CA GLU A 163 -8.68 -22.84 28.16
C GLU A 163 -8.71 -21.34 27.85
N MET A 164 -8.00 -20.94 26.79
CA MET A 164 -8.00 -19.58 26.26
C MET A 164 -8.85 -19.55 25.00
N ILE A 165 -9.88 -18.72 24.97
CA ILE A 165 -10.87 -18.68 23.89
C ILE A 165 -11.01 -17.25 23.38
N PHE A 166 -10.88 -17.08 22.07
CA PHE A 166 -11.17 -15.82 21.38
C PHE A 166 -12.53 -15.91 20.69
N ARG A 167 -13.39 -14.91 20.92
CA ARG A 167 -14.71 -14.80 20.30
C ARG A 167 -14.89 -13.46 19.62
N SER A 168 -15.77 -13.43 18.62
CA SER A 168 -16.27 -12.19 18.04
C SER A 168 -17.16 -11.49 19.06
N ILE A 169 -17.36 -10.18 18.92
CA ILE A 169 -18.37 -9.42 19.68
C ILE A 169 -19.78 -10.04 19.61
N ASP A 170 -20.07 -10.81 18.57
CA ASP A 170 -21.33 -11.55 18.41
C ASP A 170 -21.34 -12.90 19.16
N GLY A 171 -20.34 -13.17 20.01
CA GLY A 171 -20.19 -14.38 20.82
C GLY A 171 -19.80 -15.64 20.06
N ARG A 172 -19.59 -15.56 18.74
CA ARG A 172 -19.20 -16.69 17.89
C ARG A 172 -17.71 -17.02 18.07
N PRO A 173 -17.33 -18.31 18.11
CA PRO A 173 -15.93 -18.71 18.18
C PRO A 173 -15.19 -18.25 16.92
N LEU A 174 -14.04 -17.58 17.10
CA LEU A 174 -13.24 -17.09 16.00
C LEU A 174 -12.26 -18.15 15.53
N ARG A 175 -12.28 -18.45 14.23
CA ARG A 175 -11.23 -19.26 13.58
C ARG A 175 -10.09 -18.39 13.02
N ALA A 176 -10.35 -17.10 12.80
CA ALA A 176 -9.39 -16.10 12.35
C ALA A 176 -9.92 -14.69 12.70
N ALA A 177 -9.04 -13.70 12.81
CA ALA A 177 -9.37 -12.29 13.01
C ALA A 177 -8.49 -11.40 12.11
N LYS A 178 -9.02 -10.25 11.67
CA LYS A 178 -8.32 -9.24 10.87
C LYS A 178 -7.89 -8.05 11.73
N PHE A 179 -6.96 -7.25 11.22
CA PHE A 179 -6.53 -6.02 11.87
C PHE A 179 -7.69 -5.01 11.90
N GLY A 180 -8.01 -4.48 13.08
CA GLY A 180 -9.17 -3.63 13.31
C GLY A 180 -10.41 -4.36 13.84
N ASP A 181 -10.41 -5.70 13.86
CA ASP A 181 -11.49 -6.47 14.48
C ASP A 181 -11.40 -6.36 16.01
N THR A 182 -12.50 -5.99 16.65
CA THR A 182 -12.65 -6.11 18.10
C THR A 182 -12.92 -7.58 18.45
N VAL A 183 -12.06 -8.18 19.26
CA VAL A 183 -12.20 -9.57 19.72
C VAL A 183 -12.35 -9.62 21.24
N GLU A 184 -13.16 -10.55 21.71
CA GLU A 184 -13.34 -10.82 23.13
C GLU A 184 -12.44 -11.99 23.55
N PHE A 185 -11.68 -11.77 24.61
CA PHE A 185 -10.76 -12.76 25.16
C PHE A 185 -11.31 -13.33 26.46
N TYR A 186 -11.45 -14.66 26.49
CA TYR A 186 -11.92 -15.40 27.65
C TYR A 186 -10.85 -16.35 28.15
N VAL A 187 -10.64 -16.34 29.46
CA VAL A 187 -9.89 -17.37 30.18
C VAL A 187 -10.89 -18.19 30.96
N ALA A 188 -11.04 -19.47 30.61
CA ALA A 188 -11.91 -20.40 31.29
C ALA A 188 -11.08 -21.41 32.08
N LEU A 189 -11.44 -21.62 33.35
CA LEU A 189 -10.93 -22.70 34.17
C LEU A 189 -11.97 -23.82 34.15
N SER A 190 -11.65 -24.92 33.49
CA SER A 190 -12.48 -26.12 33.56
C SER A 190 -12.03 -26.95 34.76
N PRO A 191 -12.90 -27.19 35.76
CA PRO A 191 -12.58 -28.07 36.87
C PRO A 191 -12.37 -29.49 36.35
N ASP A 192 -11.26 -30.12 36.75
CA ASP A 192 -11.05 -31.55 36.56
C ASP A 192 -12.02 -32.32 37.46
N LYS A 193 -12.41 -33.54 37.08
CA LYS A 193 -13.29 -34.43 37.86
C LYS A 193 -12.80 -34.68 39.28
N ALA A 194 -11.52 -34.43 39.56
CA ALA A 194 -10.92 -34.45 40.89
C ALA A 194 -11.53 -33.42 41.87
N TYR A 195 -12.16 -32.32 41.39
CA TYR A 195 -12.82 -31.33 42.24
C TYR A 195 -14.19 -31.75 42.77
N HIS A 196 -14.83 -32.79 42.19
CA HIS A 196 -16.10 -33.31 42.70
C HIS A 196 -15.95 -34.01 44.08
N GLY A 197 -14.72 -34.35 44.49
CA GLY A 197 -14.43 -35.01 45.76
C GLY A 197 -14.12 -34.07 46.94
N ILE A 198 -14.10 -32.74 46.74
CA ILE A 198 -13.71 -31.76 47.77
C ILE A 198 -14.89 -30.84 48.12
N ILE A 199 -16.11 -31.39 48.17
CA ILE A 199 -17.25 -30.73 48.82
C ILE A 199 -17.27 -31.29 50.25
N PRO A 200 -16.87 -30.51 51.28
CA PRO A 200 -17.08 -30.94 52.65
C PRO A 200 -18.60 -31.01 52.91
N LYS A 201 -19.05 -32.06 53.59
CA LYS A 201 -20.35 -32.04 54.26
C LYS A 201 -20.36 -31.02 55.38
#